data_AF-A0A7T1I681-F1
#
_entry.id   AF-A0A7T1I681-F1
#
_cell.length_a   1.000
_cell.length_b   1.000
_cell.length_c   1.000
_cell.angle_alpha   90.00
_cell.angle_beta   90.00
_cell.angle_gamma   90.00
#
_symmetry.space_group_name_H-M   'P 1'
#
loop_
_entity.id
_entity.type
_entity.pdbx_description
1 polymer ?
#
loop_
_entity_poly.entity_id
_entity_poly.type
_entity_poly.pdbx_seq_one_letter_code
_entity_poly.pdbx_strand_id
1 'polypeptide(L)'
;MVIARSLLLRCNQESSHRQGFSKPDVRCELSRLLNGYNFRETYIQQLLKTINAYDQEILQRPGFATAFCEASAECFAQGSEGLVRDSEILYRSWDFDVRLIQRRVHLWQGLDDRLVPDAINKDVADQMPGAVWHPVSGAGHFVAIGSAEEIFGVAAEELSQKA
;
A
#
# COMPACT_ATOMS: atom_id res chain seq x y z
N MET A 1 0.46 0.00 -4.91
CA MET A 1 -0.61 -1.02 -4.99
C MET A 1 -1.43 -1.02 -6.29
N VAL A 2 -1.71 0.12 -6.94
CA VAL A 2 -2.41 0.14 -8.26
C VAL A 2 -1.57 -0.42 -9.42
N ILE A 3 -0.24 -0.30 -9.37
CA ILE A 3 0.65 -1.01 -10.30
C ILE A 3 0.53 -2.54 -10.10
N ALA A 4 0.50 -3.02 -8.86
CA ALA A 4 0.27 -4.44 -8.56
C ALA A 4 -1.10 -4.95 -9.01
N ARG A 5 -2.19 -4.19 -8.78
CA ARG A 5 -3.55 -4.57 -9.23
C ARG A 5 -3.71 -4.53 -10.75
N SER A 6 -3.09 -3.58 -11.44
CA SER A 6 -3.09 -3.49 -12.91
C SER A 6 -2.19 -4.53 -13.57
N LEU A 7 -1.14 -4.98 -12.88
CA LEU A 7 -0.28 -6.10 -13.29
C LEU A 7 -0.95 -7.45 -13.03
N LEU A 8 -1.59 -7.64 -11.87
CA LEU A 8 -2.34 -8.86 -11.53
C LEU A 8 -3.56 -9.06 -12.43
N LEU A 9 -4.30 -8.01 -12.76
CA LEU A 9 -5.46 -8.09 -13.65
C LEU A 9 -5.06 -8.37 -15.12
N ARG A 10 -3.93 -7.83 -15.60
CA ARG A 10 -3.38 -8.21 -16.92
C ARG A 10 -2.90 -9.66 -16.95
N CYS A 11 -2.29 -10.13 -15.87
CA CYS A 11 -1.87 -11.53 -15.72
C CYS A 11 -3.06 -12.51 -15.79
N ASN A 12 -4.22 -12.13 -15.26
CA ASN A 12 -5.43 -12.96 -15.25
C ASN A 12 -6.29 -12.87 -16.53
N GLN A 13 -6.22 -11.78 -17.31
CA GLN A 13 -6.98 -11.66 -18.57
C GLN A 13 -6.31 -12.34 -19.76
N GLU A 14 -4.97 -12.44 -19.78
CA GLU A 14 -4.22 -13.09 -20.87
C GLU A 14 -4.18 -14.62 -20.77
N SER A 15 -4.66 -15.21 -19.67
CA SER A 15 -4.72 -16.66 -19.46
C SER A 15 -5.86 -17.36 -20.21
N SER A 16 -6.86 -16.61 -20.70
CA SER A 16 -8.07 -17.19 -21.27
C SER A 16 -8.06 -17.30 -22.81
N HIS A 17 -7.26 -16.51 -23.54
CA HIS A 17 -7.28 -16.51 -25.00
C HIS A 17 -5.94 -16.18 -25.65
N ARG A 18 -5.11 -17.21 -25.92
CA ARG A 18 -4.34 -17.47 -27.17
C ARG A 18 -3.15 -18.38 -26.88
N GLN A 19 -3.20 -19.59 -27.43
CA GLN A 19 -2.02 -20.46 -27.58
C GLN A 19 -1.11 -19.86 -28.66
N GLY A 20 0.20 -19.75 -28.41
CA GLY A 20 1.20 -19.62 -29.47
C GLY A 20 2.08 -18.36 -29.54
N PHE A 21 2.12 -17.51 -28.50
CA PHE A 21 3.13 -16.43 -28.43
C PHE A 21 4.03 -16.67 -27.21
N SER A 22 5.36 -16.68 -27.39
CA SER A 22 6.30 -16.66 -26.27
C SER A 22 6.02 -15.39 -25.47
N LYS A 23 5.49 -15.55 -24.25
CA LYS A 23 5.19 -14.42 -23.36
C LYS A 23 6.46 -13.58 -23.19
N PRO A 24 6.40 -12.25 -23.33
CA PRO A 24 7.45 -11.41 -22.78
C PRO A 24 7.53 -11.71 -21.29
N ASP A 25 8.74 -12.00 -20.81
CA ASP A 25 8.96 -12.25 -19.39
C ASP A 25 8.60 -10.96 -18.61
N VAL A 26 7.55 -11.02 -17.78
CA VAL A 26 7.09 -9.91 -16.93
C VAL A 26 8.24 -9.36 -16.08
N ARG A 27 9.22 -10.22 -15.76
CA ARG A 27 10.48 -9.89 -15.09
C ARG A 27 11.34 -8.90 -15.86
N CYS A 28 11.33 -8.97 -17.20
CA CYS A 28 12.13 -8.13 -18.10
C CYS A 28 11.51 -6.74 -18.32
N GLU A 29 10.18 -6.63 -18.33
CA GLU A 29 9.48 -5.35 -18.48
C GLU A 29 9.53 -4.51 -17.19
N LEU A 30 9.35 -5.14 -16.03
CA LEU A 30 9.55 -4.48 -14.74
C LEU A 30 11.00 -4.05 -14.55
N SER A 31 11.99 -4.91 -14.85
CA SER A 31 13.41 -4.55 -14.76
C SER A 31 13.78 -3.35 -15.64
N ARG A 32 13.20 -3.21 -16.84
CA ARG A 32 13.41 -2.04 -17.71
C ARG A 32 12.77 -0.76 -17.21
N LEU A 33 11.56 -0.85 -16.63
CA LEU A 33 10.87 0.29 -16.02
C LEU A 33 11.61 0.79 -14.77
N LEU A 34 12.20 -0.12 -13.99
CA LEU A 34 12.86 0.17 -12.72
C LEU A 34 14.32 0.64 -12.86
N ASN A 35 15.02 0.23 -13.93
CA ASN A 35 16.45 0.56 -14.15
C ASN A 35 16.69 1.83 -15.00
N GLY A 36 15.65 2.57 -15.40
CA GLY A 36 15.78 3.74 -16.26
C GLY A 36 15.92 5.06 -15.50
N TYR A 37 16.77 5.98 -15.99
CA TYR A 37 16.85 7.39 -15.56
C TYR A 37 15.49 8.14 -15.58
N ASN A 38 14.45 7.58 -16.23
CA ASN A 38 13.08 8.10 -16.29
C ASN A 38 12.07 7.44 -15.32
N PHE A 39 12.49 6.49 -14.47
CA PHE A 39 11.59 5.81 -13.53
C PHE A 39 10.90 6.79 -12.59
N ARG A 40 11.65 7.71 -11.99
CA ARG A 40 11.15 8.68 -10.99
C ARG A 40 10.00 9.53 -11.53
N GLU A 41 10.21 10.18 -12.67
CA GLU A 41 9.21 11.07 -13.27
C GLU A 41 7.98 10.31 -13.73
N THR A 42 8.17 9.19 -14.46
CA THR A 42 7.05 8.39 -14.96
C THR A 42 6.25 7.76 -13.83
N TYR A 43 6.91 7.30 -12.76
CA TYR A 43 6.27 6.73 -11.58
C TYR A 43 5.40 7.74 -10.84
N ILE A 44 5.94 8.93 -10.54
CA ILE A 44 5.17 10.00 -9.88
C ILE A 44 3.98 10.44 -10.73
N GLN A 45 4.16 10.59 -12.05
CA GLN A 45 3.06 10.97 -12.94
C GLN A 45 1.94 9.94 -12.98
N GLN A 46 2.26 8.64 -12.87
CA GLN A 46 1.22 7.60 -12.75
C GLN A 46 0.57 7.62 -11.37
N LEU A 47 1.35 7.79 -10.30
CA LEU A 47 0.84 7.84 -8.94
C LEU A 47 -0.18 8.98 -8.75
N LEU A 48 0.14 10.19 -9.23
CA LEU A 48 -0.72 11.37 -9.14
C LEU A 48 -2.11 11.16 -9.76
N LYS A 49 -2.24 10.27 -10.75
CA LYS A 49 -3.53 9.94 -11.39
C LYS A 49 -4.39 8.98 -10.56
N THR A 50 -3.79 8.29 -9.60
CA THR A 50 -4.43 7.18 -8.88
C THR A 50 -4.82 7.52 -7.45
N ILE A 51 -4.27 8.61 -6.91
CA ILE A 51 -4.48 9.05 -5.52
C ILE A 51 -5.44 10.24 -5.44
N ASN A 52 -5.87 10.61 -4.24
CA ASN A 52 -6.77 11.75 -4.03
C ASN A 52 -6.00 13.07 -3.80
N ALA A 53 -6.72 14.18 -3.55
CA ALA A 53 -6.09 15.49 -3.33
C ALA A 53 -5.21 15.52 -2.07
N TYR A 54 -5.66 14.88 -0.98
CA TYR A 54 -4.89 14.77 0.26
C TYR A 54 -3.51 14.11 0.04
N ASP A 55 -3.47 13.01 -0.70
CA ASP A 55 -2.22 12.31 -1.02
C ASP A 55 -1.32 13.15 -1.94
N GLN A 56 -1.91 13.91 -2.87
CA GLN A 56 -1.17 14.83 -3.73
C GLN A 56 -0.49 15.94 -2.93
N GLU A 57 -1.16 16.48 -1.91
CA GLU A 57 -0.57 17.47 -1.00
C GLU A 57 0.60 16.89 -0.21
N ILE A 58 0.47 15.65 0.27
CA ILE A 58 1.58 14.95 0.96
C ILE A 58 2.77 14.74 0.02
N LEU A 59 2.54 14.34 -1.24
CA LEU A 59 3.61 14.20 -2.23
C LEU A 59 4.39 15.49 -2.48
N GLN A 60 3.72 16.65 -2.37
CA GLN A 60 4.34 17.96 -2.56
C GLN A 60 5.13 18.44 -1.34
N ARG A 61 5.08 17.74 -0.20
CA ARG A 61 5.89 18.08 0.98
C ARG A 61 7.39 17.99 0.64
N PRO A 62 8.22 18.94 1.15
CA PRO A 62 9.65 18.95 0.86
C PRO A 62 10.32 17.59 1.13
N GLY A 63 11.01 17.05 0.12
CA GLY A 63 11.76 15.81 0.21
C GLY A 63 10.93 14.52 0.14
N PHE A 64 9.61 14.57 0.33
CA PHE A 64 8.79 13.35 0.41
C PHE A 64 8.75 12.59 -0.92
N ALA A 65 8.46 13.26 -2.04
CA ALA A 65 8.43 12.59 -3.35
C ALA A 65 9.77 11.92 -3.70
N THR A 66 10.89 12.56 -3.37
CA THR A 66 12.24 12.01 -3.57
C THR A 66 12.43 10.74 -2.74
N ALA A 67 12.19 10.81 -1.43
CA ALA A 67 12.33 9.68 -0.52
C ALA A 67 11.38 8.52 -0.91
N PHE A 68 10.14 8.85 -1.29
CA PHE A 68 9.17 7.87 -1.75
C PHE A 68 9.61 7.16 -3.04
N CYS A 69 10.19 7.89 -4.00
CA CYS A 69 10.73 7.30 -5.22
C CYS A 69 11.94 6.41 -4.95
N GLU A 70 12.84 6.82 -4.06
CA GLU A 70 14.03 6.06 -3.68
C GLU A 70 13.64 4.77 -2.95
N ALA A 71 12.72 4.86 -1.98
CA ALA A 71 12.17 3.69 -1.31
C ALA A 71 11.43 2.75 -2.29
N SER A 72 10.69 3.32 -3.24
CA SER A 72 10.01 2.53 -4.28
C SER A 72 11.01 1.84 -5.21
N ALA A 73 12.09 2.52 -5.62
CA ALA A 73 13.13 1.91 -6.44
C ALA A 73 13.84 0.77 -5.68
N GLU A 74 14.19 0.99 -4.42
CA GLU A 74 14.80 -0.01 -3.55
C GLU A 74 13.90 -1.23 -3.34
N CYS A 75 12.59 -1.02 -3.15
CA CYS A 75 11.60 -2.09 -3.02
C CYS A 75 11.65 -3.10 -4.19
N PHE A 76 12.05 -2.65 -5.38
CA PHE A 76 12.19 -3.50 -6.56
C PHE A 76 13.65 -3.74 -7.01
N ALA A 77 14.65 -3.35 -6.21
CA ALA A 77 16.06 -3.52 -6.56
C ALA A 77 16.43 -5.00 -6.82
N GLN A 78 15.72 -5.94 -6.18
CA GLN A 78 15.87 -7.39 -6.35
C GLN A 78 14.77 -8.02 -7.24
N GLY A 79 13.99 -7.21 -7.95
CA GLY A 79 12.83 -7.63 -8.73
C GLY A 79 11.51 -7.56 -7.94
N SER A 80 10.43 -8.03 -8.55
CA SER A 80 9.06 -7.91 -8.01
C SER A 80 8.64 -8.99 -7.03
N GLU A 81 9.46 -10.02 -6.83
CA GLU A 81 9.07 -11.22 -6.07
C GLU A 81 8.73 -10.90 -4.61
N GLY A 82 9.47 -9.98 -3.98
CA GLY A 82 9.18 -9.53 -2.61
C GLY A 82 7.78 -8.93 -2.49
N LEU A 83 7.43 -8.02 -3.41
CA LEU A 83 6.09 -7.42 -3.43
C LEU A 83 4.99 -8.46 -3.66
N VAL A 84 5.22 -9.43 -4.55
CA VAL A 84 4.26 -10.51 -4.81
C VAL A 84 4.02 -11.31 -3.54
N ARG A 85 5.10 -11.73 -2.87
CA ARG A 85 5.05 -12.49 -1.63
C ARG A 85 4.32 -11.74 -0.51
N ASP A 86 4.62 -10.46 -0.32
CA ASP A 86 3.96 -9.63 0.68
C ASP A 86 2.46 -9.48 0.37
N SER A 87 2.11 -9.34 -0.91
CA SER A 87 0.72 -9.27 -1.35
C SER A 87 -0.03 -10.58 -1.10
N GLU A 88 0.58 -11.73 -1.37
CA GLU A 88 -0.02 -13.04 -1.08
C GLU A 88 -0.32 -13.22 0.40
N ILE A 89 0.60 -12.80 1.28
CA ILE A 89 0.40 -12.85 2.73
C ILE A 89 -0.72 -11.90 3.16
N LEU A 90 -0.80 -10.71 2.56
CA LEU A 90 -1.82 -9.72 2.87
C LEU A 90 -3.24 -10.18 2.50
N TYR A 91 -3.40 -10.86 1.35
CA TYR A 91 -4.72 -11.21 0.80
C TYR A 91 -5.19 -12.65 1.06
N ARG A 92 -4.33 -13.52 1.60
CA ARG A 92 -4.76 -14.85 2.05
C ARG A 92 -5.46 -14.77 3.42
N SER A 93 -6.20 -15.81 3.77
CA SER A 93 -6.64 -16.01 5.16
C SER A 93 -5.42 -16.05 6.07
N TRP A 94 -5.38 -15.18 7.07
CA TRP A 94 -4.27 -15.15 8.02
C TRP A 94 -4.28 -16.41 8.87
N ASP A 95 -3.08 -16.85 9.26
CA ASP A 95 -2.87 -18.04 10.10
C ASP A 95 -3.31 -17.81 11.57
N PHE A 96 -3.95 -16.68 11.87
CA PHE A 96 -4.50 -16.33 13.17
C PHE A 96 -5.90 -15.70 13.02
N ASP A 97 -6.71 -15.88 14.06
CA ASP A 97 -8.06 -15.34 14.13
C ASP A 97 -8.05 -13.97 14.81
N VAL A 98 -8.39 -12.92 14.05
CA VAL A 98 -8.48 -11.54 14.55
C VAL A 98 -9.47 -11.38 15.70
N ARG A 99 -10.48 -12.26 15.78
CA ARG A 99 -11.51 -12.24 16.84
C ARG A 99 -10.95 -12.61 18.21
N LEU A 100 -9.78 -13.26 18.25
CA LEU A 100 -9.10 -13.63 19.49
C LEU A 100 -8.17 -12.52 20.02
N ILE A 101 -7.98 -11.44 19.26
CA ILE A 101 -7.08 -10.35 19.64
C ILE A 101 -7.80 -9.40 20.59
N GLN A 102 -7.47 -9.48 21.88
CA GLN A 102 -8.01 -8.61 22.93
C GLN A 102 -7.11 -7.40 23.26
N ARG A 103 -5.83 -7.46 22.89
CA ARG A 103 -4.93 -6.32 23.07
C ARG A 103 -5.38 -5.15 22.19
N ARG A 104 -5.16 -3.93 22.67
CA ARG A 104 -5.46 -2.72 21.91
C ARG A 104 -4.64 -2.68 20.62
N VAL A 105 -5.33 -2.50 19.48
CA VAL A 105 -4.76 -2.37 18.13
C VAL A 105 -5.41 -1.16 17.48
N HIS A 106 -4.60 -0.19 17.08
CA HIS A 106 -5.10 1.03 16.44
C HIS A 106 -5.03 0.89 14.92
N LEU A 107 -6.12 1.21 14.23
CA LEU A 107 -6.22 1.15 12.77
C LEU A 107 -6.61 2.54 12.23
N TRP A 108 -5.66 3.24 11.62
CA TRP A 108 -5.93 4.47 10.87
C TRP A 108 -6.26 4.15 9.42
N GLN A 109 -7.34 4.74 8.92
CA GLN A 109 -7.79 4.57 7.54
C GLN A 109 -8.20 5.92 6.95
N GLY A 110 -7.65 6.26 5.79
CA GLY A 110 -8.19 7.35 4.98
C GLY A 110 -9.50 6.91 4.33
N LEU A 111 -10.59 7.63 4.60
CA LEU A 111 -11.90 7.28 4.05
C LEU A 111 -12.04 7.57 2.55
N ASP A 112 -11.14 8.38 2.00
CA ASP A 112 -11.07 8.72 0.58
C ASP A 112 -9.88 8.02 -0.11
N ASP A 113 -9.33 6.97 0.51
CA ASP A 113 -8.27 6.14 -0.09
C ASP A 113 -8.77 5.47 -1.39
N ARG A 114 -8.11 5.79 -2.50
CA ARG A 114 -8.43 5.29 -3.84
C ARG A 114 -7.71 3.99 -4.20
N LEU A 115 -6.77 3.55 -3.37
CA LEU A 115 -5.97 2.34 -3.57
C LEU A 115 -6.49 1.18 -2.70
N VAL A 116 -6.92 1.46 -1.47
CA VAL A 116 -7.48 0.49 -0.51
C VAL A 116 -8.83 0.99 0.01
N PRO A 117 -9.97 0.40 -0.41
CA PRO A 117 -11.27 0.74 0.15
C PRO A 117 -11.33 0.48 1.67
N ASP A 118 -11.95 1.39 2.41
CA ASP A 118 -12.04 1.35 3.87
C ASP A 118 -12.73 0.09 4.39
N ALA A 119 -13.73 -0.41 3.68
CA ALA A 119 -14.48 -1.62 4.03
C ALA A 119 -13.57 -2.82 4.36
N ILE A 120 -12.43 -2.97 3.66
CA ILE A 120 -11.48 -4.06 3.90
C ILE A 120 -10.94 -4.02 5.33
N ASN A 121 -10.48 -2.85 5.78
CA ASN A 121 -9.89 -2.69 7.11
C ASN A 121 -10.96 -2.51 8.19
N LYS A 122 -12.12 -1.96 7.82
CA LYS A 122 -13.28 -1.84 8.70
C LYS A 122 -13.83 -3.20 9.11
N ASP A 123 -13.93 -4.15 8.17
CA ASP A 123 -14.37 -5.52 8.44
C ASP A 123 -13.43 -6.25 9.42
N VAL A 124 -12.12 -5.98 9.32
CA VAL A 124 -11.12 -6.52 10.27
C VAL A 124 -11.29 -5.88 11.64
N ALA A 125 -11.44 -4.55 11.71
CA ALA A 125 -11.63 -3.82 12.95
C ALA A 125 -12.91 -4.26 13.68
N ASP A 126 -14.02 -4.42 12.96
CA ASP A 126 -15.32 -4.81 13.53
C ASP A 126 -15.30 -6.21 14.13
N GLN A 127 -14.46 -7.10 13.60
CA GLN A 127 -14.31 -8.46 14.10
C GLN A 127 -13.29 -8.57 15.23
N MET A 128 -12.43 -7.56 15.43
CA MET A 128 -11.33 -7.60 16.40
C MET A 128 -11.73 -6.87 17.69
N PRO A 129 -11.93 -7.56 18.83
CA PRO A 129 -12.38 -6.92 20.07
C PRO A 129 -11.46 -5.82 20.58
N GLY A 130 -10.15 -5.95 20.34
CA GLY A 130 -9.15 -4.96 20.72
C GLY A 130 -8.98 -3.79 19.74
N ALA A 131 -9.73 -3.73 18.65
CA ALA A 131 -9.55 -2.69 17.64
C ALA A 131 -10.01 -1.30 18.13
N VAL A 132 -9.21 -0.30 17.79
CA VAL A 132 -9.54 1.12 17.90
C VAL A 132 -9.50 1.68 16.48
N TRP A 133 -10.67 1.98 15.94
CA TRP A 133 -10.83 2.48 14.58
C TRP A 133 -10.63 3.99 14.53
N HIS A 134 -9.71 4.46 13.69
CA HIS A 134 -9.40 5.88 13.46
C HIS A 134 -9.70 6.24 11.99
N PRO A 135 -10.97 6.53 11.65
CA PRO A 135 -11.33 6.97 10.32
C PRO A 135 -10.94 8.43 10.11
N VAL A 136 -10.24 8.72 9.02
CA VAL A 136 -9.80 10.07 8.68
C VAL A 136 -10.54 10.52 7.42
N SER A 137 -11.56 11.36 7.61
CA SER A 137 -12.38 11.91 6.52
C SER A 137 -11.52 12.74 5.55
N GLY A 138 -11.69 12.54 4.24
CA GLY A 138 -10.92 13.22 3.20
C GLY A 138 -9.48 12.72 3.02
N ALA A 139 -8.94 11.94 3.97
CA ALA A 139 -7.60 11.39 3.84
C ALA A 139 -7.56 10.23 2.84
N GLY A 140 -6.45 10.16 2.10
CA GLY A 140 -6.18 9.11 1.13
C GLY A 140 -5.25 8.03 1.65
N HIS A 141 -4.51 7.39 0.75
CA HIS A 141 -3.63 6.27 1.04
C HIS A 141 -2.46 6.64 1.96
N PHE A 142 -1.99 7.88 1.92
CA PHE A 142 -0.89 8.37 2.75
C PHE A 142 -1.34 8.86 4.13
N VAL A 143 -2.48 8.36 4.64
CA VAL A 143 -2.99 8.69 5.98
C VAL A 143 -1.94 8.52 7.08
N ALA A 144 -1.08 7.50 7.00
CA ALA A 144 -0.01 7.29 7.98
C ALA A 144 1.01 8.45 8.03
N ILE A 145 1.23 9.13 6.90
CA ILE A 145 2.15 10.29 6.81
C ILE A 145 1.46 11.56 7.29
N GLY A 146 0.18 11.74 6.95
CA GLY A 146 -0.56 12.93 7.37
C GLY A 146 -0.98 12.89 8.84
N SER A 147 -1.23 11.71 9.40
CA SER A 147 -1.57 11.50 10.83
C SER A 147 -0.36 11.11 11.69
N ALA A 148 0.87 11.26 11.19
CA ALA A 148 2.07 10.77 11.88
C ALA A 148 2.21 11.30 13.31
N GLU A 149 1.94 12.59 13.55
CA GLU A 149 2.03 13.20 14.89
C GLU A 149 1.03 12.56 15.87
N GLU A 150 -0.21 12.35 15.43
CA GLU A 150 -1.24 11.67 16.22
C GLU A 150 -0.86 10.21 16.50
N ILE A 151 -0.42 9.47 15.47
CA ILE A 151 0.00 8.07 15.58
C ILE A 151 1.14 7.95 16.60
N PHE A 152 2.16 8.80 16.51
CA PHE A 152 3.27 8.77 17.46
C PHE A 152 2.88 9.24 18.86
N GLY A 153 1.97 10.21 18.98
CA GLY A 153 1.42 10.64 20.27
C GLY A 153 0.70 9.51 20.99
N VAL A 154 -0.19 8.81 20.28
CA VAL A 154 -0.90 7.64 20.78
C VAL A 154 0.08 6.52 21.14
N ALA A 155 1.07 6.24 20.28
CA ALA A 155 2.07 5.22 20.57
C ALA A 155 2.88 5.54 21.84
N ALA A 156 3.28 6.81 22.04
CA ALA A 156 4.01 7.24 23.22
C ALA A 156 3.18 7.09 24.50
N GLU A 157 1.90 7.45 24.47
CA GLU A 157 0.98 7.29 25.60
C GLU A 157 0.81 5.81 25.98
N GLU A 158 0.47 4.96 25.01
CA GLU A 158 0.26 3.52 25.21
C GLU A 158 1.51 2.79 25.72
N LEU A 159 2.69 3.20 25.25
CA LEU A 159 3.97 2.65 25.71
C LEU A 159 4.31 3.10 27.13
N SER A 160 3.93 4.33 27.50
CA SER A 160 4.20 4.89 28.83
C SER A 160 3.29 4.28 29.90
N GLN A 161 2.08 3.86 29.56
CA GLN A 161 1.13 3.21 30.48
C GLN A 161 1.48 1.73 30.78
N LYS A 162 2.44 1.14 30.06
CA LYS A 162 2.90 -0.25 30.25
C LYS A 162 4.23 -0.35 31.01
N ALA A 163 4.85 0.78 31.37
CA ALA A 163 6.04 0.87 32.22
C ALA A 163 5.65 1.00 33.69
#